data_AF-A0A9X5B4K8-F1
#
_entry.id   AF-A0A9X5B4K8-F1
#
_cell.length_a   1.000
_cell.length_b   1.000
_cell.length_c   1.000
_cell.angle_alpha   90.00
_cell.angle_beta   90.00
_cell.angle_gamma   90.00
#
_symmetry.space_group_name_H-M   'P 1'
#
loop_
_entity.id
_entity.type
_entity.pdbx_description
1 polymer ?
#
loop_
_entity_poly.entity_id
_entity_poly.type
_entity_poly.pdbx_seq_one_letter_code
_entity_poly.pdbx_strand_id
1 'polypeptide(L)'
;MSEQVEIKDRDRTYVRKVIGAFINEGMAARISPINEDVVRVVGQMVAESRDCSEWMDYVPKPVAPVGARPGIKWSLKQIRKIGSELVKSDEKHKFTCSSVSALKFRTRLEEAQHGML
;
A
#
# COMPACT_ATOMS: atom_id res chain seq x y z
N MET A 1 -8.54 7.22 -21.39
CA MET A 1 -7.13 7.66 -21.38
C MET A 1 -6.42 6.89 -20.28
N SER A 2 -5.61 5.90 -20.63
CA SER A 2 -4.80 5.16 -19.67
C SER A 2 -3.71 6.09 -19.16
N GLU A 3 -3.83 6.50 -17.91
CA GLU A 3 -2.86 7.39 -17.27
C GLU A 3 -1.61 6.58 -16.94
N GLN A 4 -0.64 6.54 -17.87
CA GLN A 4 0.66 5.90 -17.62
C GLN A 4 1.40 6.71 -16.56
N VAL A 5 1.63 6.10 -15.40
CA VAL A 5 2.41 6.73 -14.32
C VAL A 5 3.67 5.91 -14.09
N GLU A 6 4.81 6.55 -14.32
CA GLU A 6 6.12 5.95 -14.09
C GLU A 6 6.33 5.66 -12.58
N ILE A 7 6.54 4.39 -12.24
CA ILE A 7 6.86 3.93 -10.88
C ILE A 7 8.38 3.91 -10.72
N LYS A 8 8.89 4.88 -9.96
CA LYS A 8 10.34 5.04 -9.71
C LYS A 8 10.84 4.01 -8.70
N ASP A 9 12.14 3.73 -8.67
CA ASP A 9 12.73 2.78 -7.71
C ASP A 9 12.47 3.15 -6.25
N ARG A 10 12.45 4.46 -5.96
CA ARG A 10 12.08 4.96 -4.64
C ARG A 10 10.65 4.60 -4.26
N ASP A 11 9.72 4.64 -5.21
CA ASP A 11 8.33 4.24 -4.98
C ASP A 11 8.25 2.74 -4.66
N ARG A 12 9.06 1.91 -5.34
CA ARG A 12 9.16 0.47 -5.06
C ARG A 12 9.64 0.21 -3.63
N THR A 13 10.62 0.97 -3.16
CA THR A 13 11.10 0.90 -1.76
C THR A 13 10.00 1.25 -0.77
N TYR A 14 9.25 2.32 -1.03
CA TYR A 14 8.13 2.73 -0.17
C TYR A 14 6.99 1.71 -0.16
N VAL A 15 6.64 1.17 -1.32
CA VAL A 15 5.65 0.08 -1.43
C VAL A 15 6.05 -1.11 -0.55
N ARG A 16 7.32 -1.55 -0.59
CA ARG A 16 7.79 -2.67 0.24
C ARG A 16 7.69 -2.36 1.73
N LYS A 17 8.08 -1.15 2.14
CA LYS A 17 7.99 -0.72 3.54
C LYS A 17 6.55 -0.71 4.03
N VAL A 18 5.62 -0.22 3.21
CA VAL A 18 4.19 -0.26 3.52
C VAL A 18 3.70 -1.71 3.63
N ILE A 19 4.02 -2.60 2.69
CA ILE A 19 3.65 -4.03 2.81
C ILE A 19 4.23 -4.66 4.08
N GLY A 20 5.49 -4.35 4.42
CA GLY A 20 6.17 -4.85 5.62
C GLY A 20 5.48 -4.44 6.92
N ALA A 21 5.13 -3.16 7.02
CA ALA A 21 4.46 -2.58 8.19
C ALA A 21 3.01 -3.09 8.36
N PHE A 22 2.30 -3.29 7.25
CA PHE A 22 0.90 -3.70 7.25
C PHE A 22 0.68 -5.21 7.36
N ILE A 23 1.58 -6.00 6.77
CA ILE A 23 1.45 -7.46 6.66
C ILE A 23 2.61 -8.13 7.40
N ASN A 24 3.80 -8.12 6.78
CA ASN A 24 5.09 -8.50 7.34
C ASN A 24 6.19 -8.39 6.28
N GLU A 25 7.44 -8.37 6.73
CA GLU A 25 8.64 -8.34 5.86
C GLU A 25 8.70 -9.51 4.87
N GLY A 26 8.22 -10.70 5.28
CA GLY A 26 8.17 -11.88 4.39
C GLY A 26 7.29 -11.65 3.16
N MET A 27 6.14 -11.00 3.33
CA MET A 27 5.28 -10.64 2.19
C MET A 27 5.91 -9.54 1.34
N ALA A 28 6.53 -8.54 1.95
CA ALA A 28 7.20 -7.46 1.23
C ALA A 28 8.35 -7.98 0.34
N ALA A 29 9.05 -9.01 0.78
CA ALA A 29 10.11 -9.66 0.01
C ALA A 29 9.56 -10.54 -1.13
N ARG A 30 8.38 -11.17 -0.95
CA ARG A 30 7.74 -12.04 -1.95
C ARG A 30 7.11 -11.29 -3.11
N ILE A 31 6.63 -10.07 -2.89
CA ILE A 31 5.98 -9.28 -3.94
C ILE A 31 7.02 -8.67 -4.90
N SER A 32 7.11 -9.26 -6.09
CA SER A 32 7.97 -8.80 -7.18
C SER A 32 7.47 -9.36 -8.52
N PRO A 33 7.23 -8.53 -9.55
CA PRO A 33 7.55 -7.10 -9.64
C PRO A 33 6.50 -6.20 -8.97
N ILE A 34 6.91 -4.99 -8.58
CA ILE A 34 6.00 -3.93 -8.12
C ILE A 34 5.48 -3.17 -9.36
N ASN A 35 4.34 -3.61 -9.89
CA ASN A 35 3.67 -3.00 -11.03
C ASN A 35 2.56 -2.02 -10.58
N GLU A 36 1.82 -1.45 -11.52
CA GLU A 36 0.73 -0.51 -11.20
C GLU A 36 -0.37 -1.13 -10.34
N ASP A 37 -0.70 -2.40 -10.55
CA ASP A 37 -1.75 -3.09 -9.79
C ASP A 37 -1.33 -3.28 -8.34
N VAL A 38 -0.07 -3.64 -8.11
CA VAL A 38 0.49 -3.70 -6.76
C VAL A 38 0.36 -2.35 -6.09
N VAL A 39 0.72 -1.26 -6.77
CA VAL A 39 0.58 0.10 -6.23
C VAL A 39 -0.87 0.45 -5.94
N ARG A 40 -1.82 0.08 -6.81
CA ARG A 40 -3.26 0.29 -6.58
C ARG A 40 -3.77 -0.49 -5.37
N VAL A 41 -3.37 -1.75 -5.22
CA VAL A 41 -3.76 -2.60 -4.08
C VAL A 41 -3.20 -2.06 -2.78
N VAL A 42 -1.92 -1.65 -2.75
CA VAL A 42 -1.31 -1.03 -1.57
C VAL A 42 -1.97 0.31 -1.24
N GLY A 43 -2.31 1.12 -2.25
CA GLY A 43 -3.07 2.35 -2.05
C GLY A 43 -4.45 2.09 -1.42
N GLN A 44 -5.14 1.04 -1.85
CA GLN A 44 -6.41 0.63 -1.25
C GLN A 44 -6.24 0.12 0.19
N MET A 45 -5.19 -0.66 0.44
CA MET A 45 -4.85 -1.13 1.78
C MET A 45 -4.65 0.03 2.75
N VAL A 46 -3.93 1.07 2.31
CA VAL A 46 -3.75 2.32 3.05
C VAL A 46 -5.07 3.05 3.28
N ALA A 47 -5.95 3.09 2.28
CA ALA A 47 -7.24 3.76 2.40
C ALA A 47 -8.17 3.07 3.42
N GLU A 48 -8.19 1.73 3.42
CA GLU A 48 -9.04 0.91 4.29
C GLU A 48 -8.49 0.80 5.73
N SER A 49 -7.24 1.17 5.97
CA SER A 49 -6.63 1.06 7.30
C SER A 49 -6.85 2.27 8.21
N ARG A 50 -7.66 3.22 7.76
CA ARG A 50 -7.95 4.44 8.53
C ARG A 50 -8.60 4.12 9.88
N ASP A 51 -9.40 3.06 9.97
CA ASP A 51 -10.19 2.73 11.16
C ASP A 51 -9.38 2.10 12.31
N CYS A 52 -8.05 2.14 12.21
CA CYS A 52 -7.28 0.96 12.59
C CYS A 52 -5.82 1.21 13.03
N SER A 53 -5.34 2.45 13.07
CA SER A 53 -3.92 2.75 13.39
C SER A 53 -3.73 4.05 14.13
N GLU A 54 -2.65 4.19 14.91
CA GLU A 54 -2.18 5.48 15.44
C GLU A 54 -1.67 6.43 14.33
N TRP A 55 -1.53 5.94 13.10
CA TRP A 55 -1.12 6.69 11.92
C TRP A 55 -2.31 7.31 11.15
N MET A 56 -3.48 7.48 11.81
CA MET A 56 -4.69 8.06 11.21
C MET A 56 -4.46 9.43 10.57
N ASP A 57 -3.55 10.23 11.11
CA ASP A 57 -3.22 11.56 10.58
C ASP A 57 -2.50 11.50 9.22
N TYR A 58 -1.90 10.35 8.90
CA TYR A 58 -1.17 10.16 7.66
C TYR A 58 -2.07 9.68 6.52
N VAL A 59 -3.20 9.02 6.83
CA VAL A 59 -4.16 8.46 5.85
C VAL A 59 -5.25 9.51 5.51
N PRO A 60 -5.28 10.07 4.28
CA PRO A 60 -6.29 11.05 3.93
C PRO A 60 -7.66 10.43 3.70
N LYS A 61 -8.69 11.28 3.77
CA LYS A 61 -10.09 10.90 3.55
C LYS A 61 -10.27 10.20 2.18
N PRO A 62 -11.12 9.15 2.11
CA PRO A 62 -11.34 8.40 0.89
C PRO A 62 -11.79 9.32 -0.26
N VAL A 63 -11.20 9.13 -1.43
CA VAL A 63 -11.63 9.78 -2.67
C VAL A 63 -12.69 8.91 -3.33
N ALA A 64 -13.93 9.41 -3.32
CA ALA A 64 -15.10 8.83 -4.00
C ALA A 64 -15.62 7.51 -3.35
N PRO A 65 -16.78 6.97 -3.79
CA PRO A 65 -17.65 6.12 -2.96
C PRO A 65 -16.95 4.88 -2.42
N VAL A 66 -17.38 4.44 -1.23
CA VAL A 66 -16.89 3.24 -0.55
C VAL A 66 -16.84 2.08 -1.55
N GLY A 67 -15.64 1.54 -1.79
CA GLY A 67 -15.40 0.44 -2.73
C GLY A 67 -14.73 0.82 -4.07
N ALA A 68 -14.58 2.12 -4.38
CA ALA A 68 -13.82 2.55 -5.55
C ALA A 68 -12.31 2.29 -5.37
N ARG A 69 -11.67 1.65 -6.35
CA ARG A 69 -10.20 1.49 -6.34
C ARG A 69 -9.54 2.86 -6.51
N PRO A 70 -8.60 3.26 -5.64
CA PRO A 70 -7.93 4.54 -5.78
C PRO A 70 -7.09 4.58 -7.06
N GLY A 71 -7.11 5.73 -7.74
CA GLY A 71 -6.30 5.96 -8.93
C GLY A 71 -4.80 5.89 -8.61
N ILE A 72 -4.00 5.46 -9.59
CA ILE A 72 -2.54 5.21 -9.43
C ILE A 72 -1.79 6.42 -8.86
N LYS A 73 -2.10 7.65 -9.31
CA LYS A 73 -1.50 8.88 -8.80
C LYS A 73 -1.79 9.11 -7.33
N TRP A 74 -3.03 8.89 -6.91
CA TRP A 74 -3.44 9.04 -5.51
C TRP A 74 -2.73 8.00 -4.66
N SER A 75 -2.70 6.74 -5.11
CA SER A 75 -2.04 5.64 -4.41
C SER A 75 -0.56 5.92 -4.20
N LEU A 76 0.16 6.33 -5.24
CA LEU A 76 1.57 6.73 -5.11
C LEU A 76 1.76 7.90 -4.15
N LYS A 77 0.88 8.91 -4.20
CA LYS A 77 0.96 10.04 -3.27
C LYS A 77 0.88 9.58 -1.81
N GLN A 78 -0.02 8.65 -1.49
CA GLN A 78 -0.16 8.14 -0.13
C GLN A 78 1.00 7.24 0.27
N ILE A 79 1.40 6.33 -0.61
CA ILE A 79 2.52 5.43 -0.38
C ILE A 79 3.82 6.21 -0.16
N ARG A 80 4.05 7.30 -0.91
CA ARG A 80 5.22 8.17 -0.70
C ARG A 80 5.21 8.82 0.67
N LYS A 81 4.06 9.36 1.11
CA LYS A 81 3.92 10.02 2.42
C LYS A 81 4.17 9.04 3.57
N ILE A 82 3.55 7.87 3.53
CA ILE A 82 3.68 6.87 4.60
C ILE A 82 5.05 6.19 4.53
N GLY A 83 5.45 5.75 3.33
CA GLY A 83 6.71 5.05 3.12
C GLY A 83 7.94 5.89 3.46
N SER A 84 7.93 7.21 3.25
CA SER A 84 9.04 8.06 3.68
C SER A 84 9.19 8.09 5.20
N GLU A 85 8.09 8.11 5.95
CA GLU A 85 8.13 8.11 7.41
C GLU A 85 8.52 6.73 7.97
N LEU A 86 8.04 5.65 7.34
CA LEU A 86 8.46 4.28 7.68
C LEU A 86 9.94 4.00 7.39
N VAL A 87 10.56 4.75 6.46
CA VAL A 87 12.00 4.66 6.20
C VAL A 87 12.81 5.44 7.24
N LYS A 88 12.29 6.57 7.73
CA LYS A 88 12.95 7.39 8.74
C LYS A 88 12.80 6.84 10.15
N SER A 89 11.68 6.17 10.42
CA SER A 89 11.39 5.58 11.72
C SER A 89 12.06 4.21 11.79
N ASP A 90 13.10 4.06 12.61
CA ASP A 90 13.75 2.76 12.90
C ASP A 90 12.81 1.79 13.64
N GLU A 91 11.67 2.29 14.11
CA GLU A 91 10.66 1.51 14.80
C GLU A 91 9.88 0.61 13.83
N LYS A 92 9.77 -0.67 14.20
CA LYS A 92 8.91 -1.66 13.55
C LYS A 92 7.44 -1.34 13.84
N HIS A 93 6.93 -0.28 13.25
CA HIS A 93 5.54 0.12 13.33
C HIS A 93 4.68 -0.96 12.66
N LYS A 94 3.94 -1.70 13.49
CA LYS A 94 2.95 -2.67 13.02
C LYS A 94 1.58 -2.02 13.11
N PHE A 95 0.85 -2.02 12.02
CA PHE A 95 -0.55 -1.59 12.03
C PHE A 95 -1.38 -2.62 12.82
N THR A 96 -2.06 -2.18 13.88
CA THR A 96 -2.77 -3.06 14.83
C THR A 96 -3.94 -3.81 14.19
N CYS A 97 -4.50 -3.29 13.10
CA CYS A 97 -5.51 -4.00 12.30
C CYS A 97 -4.96 -5.00 11.27
N SER A 98 -3.70 -5.41 11.43
CA SER A 98 -3.04 -6.32 10.50
C SER A 98 -3.76 -7.65 10.32
N SER A 99 -4.47 -8.23 11.29
CA SER A 99 -4.93 -9.62 11.16
C SER A 99 -5.97 -9.86 10.04
N VAL A 100 -7.07 -9.11 10.01
CA VAL A 100 -8.16 -9.28 9.01
C VAL A 100 -7.79 -8.64 7.67
N SER A 101 -7.24 -7.43 7.70
CA SER A 101 -6.82 -6.73 6.49
C SER A 101 -5.63 -7.41 5.82
N ALA A 102 -4.64 -7.94 6.55
CA ALA A 102 -3.52 -8.62 5.92
C ALA A 102 -3.94 -9.88 5.17
N LEU A 103 -4.94 -10.64 5.65
CA LEU A 103 -5.44 -11.80 4.93
C LEU A 103 -6.09 -11.40 3.60
N LYS A 104 -7.01 -10.43 3.63
CA LYS A 104 -7.69 -9.91 2.43
C LYS A 104 -6.70 -9.33 1.40
N PHE A 105 -5.70 -8.58 1.85
CA PHE A 105 -4.75 -7.92 0.95
C PHE A 105 -3.60 -8.82 0.51
N ARG A 106 -3.25 -9.88 1.24
CA ARG A 106 -2.25 -10.86 0.81
C ARG A 106 -2.62 -11.48 -0.54
N THR A 107 -3.80 -12.08 -0.64
CA THR A 107 -4.28 -12.72 -1.87
C THR A 107 -4.29 -11.72 -3.03
N ARG A 108 -4.81 -10.51 -2.78
CA ARG A 108 -4.87 -9.46 -3.81
C ARG A 108 -3.50 -8.96 -4.26
N LEU A 109 -2.51 -8.90 -3.38
CA LEU A 109 -1.14 -8.53 -3.75
C LEU A 109 -0.48 -9.64 -4.58
N GLU A 110 -0.74 -10.90 -4.25
CA GLU A 110 -0.27 -12.04 -5.05
C GLU A 110 -0.92 -12.05 -6.43
N GLU A 111 -2.21 -11.70 -6.56
CA GLU A 111 -2.87 -11.54 -7.86
C GLU A 111 -2.33 -10.34 -8.63
N ALA A 112 -2.12 -9.20 -7.95
CA ALA A 112 -1.65 -7.96 -8.54
C ALA A 112 -0.26 -8.09 -9.19
N GLN A 113 0.69 -8.76 -8.52
CA GLN A 113 2.04 -8.91 -9.08
C GLN A 113 2.07 -9.70 -10.39
N HIS A 114 1.10 -10.59 -10.61
CA HIS A 114 0.94 -11.34 -11.85
C HIS A 114 0.09 -10.58 -12.90
N GLY A 115 -0.38 -9.36 -12.59
CA GLY A 115 -1.17 -8.52 -13.51
C GLY A 115 -2.60 -9.01 -13.70
N MET A 116 -3.18 -9.69 -12.71
CA MET A 116 -4.50 -10.33 -12.81
C MET A 116 -5.65 -9.46 -12.23
N LEU A 117 -5.48 -8.14 -12.09
CA LEU A 117 -6.43 -7.25 -11.43
C LEU A 117 -6.86 -6.03 -12.26
#